data_AF-A0A523I079-F1
#
_entry.id   AF-A0A523I079-F1
#
_cell.length_a   1.000
_cell.length_b   1.000
_cell.length_c   1.000
_cell.angle_alpha   90.00
_cell.angle_beta   90.00
_cell.angle_gamma   90.00
#
_symmetry.space_group_name_H-M   'P 1'
#
loop_
_entity.id
_entity.type
_entity.pdbx_description
1 polymer ?
#
loop_
_entity_poly.entity_id
_entity_poly.type
_entity_poly.pdbx_seq_one_letter_code
_entity_poly.pdbx_strand_id
1 'polypeptide(L)'
;MKELLYFSSTDLMVQVSYKKEANSLNYSSHRKLSFGERVIVEQYLLTNIAVKTDYYKKHPALFNYLGINSKLNKDLNEFHLKNTIKKLKEKDTEAADLVKRLINKSMASYYFERIGNTILEIREAVKEPLYNKNMEIYESKLKQLVDAYNVHSVDKVTYQNIVPTELKYHL
;
A
#
# COMPACT_ATOMS: atom_id res chain seq x y z
N MET A 1 -7.09 6.33 -34.85
CA MET A 1 -6.65 5.95 -33.47
C MET A 1 -6.50 7.23 -32.67
N LYS A 2 -7.02 7.29 -31.44
CA LYS A 2 -6.88 8.45 -30.55
C LYS A 2 -6.30 7.98 -29.23
N GLU A 3 -5.16 8.52 -28.83
CA GLU A 3 -4.50 8.22 -27.56
C GLU A 3 -4.30 9.50 -26.74
N LEU A 4 -4.38 9.37 -25.43
CA LEU A 4 -4.14 10.44 -24.47
C LEU A 4 -2.90 10.06 -23.66
N LEU A 5 -1.92 10.95 -23.64
CA LEU A 5 -0.62 10.72 -23.02
C LEU A 5 -0.36 11.78 -21.97
N TYR A 6 0.06 11.34 -20.79
CA TYR A 6 0.46 12.21 -19.70
C TYR A 6 1.97 12.09 -19.47
N PHE A 7 2.68 13.21 -19.60
CA PHE A 7 4.10 13.34 -19.29
C PHE A 7 4.25 13.95 -17.90
N SER A 8 4.55 13.11 -16.92
CA SER A 8 4.63 13.50 -15.51
C SER A 8 5.76 14.50 -15.20
N SER A 9 6.88 14.43 -15.92
CA SER A 9 8.05 15.27 -15.68
C SER A 9 7.81 16.76 -15.94
N THR A 10 6.88 17.08 -16.86
CA THR A 10 6.59 18.45 -17.29
C THR A 10 5.12 18.80 -17.11
N ASP A 11 4.40 17.97 -16.37
CA ASP A 11 2.95 18.03 -16.15
C ASP A 11 2.18 18.34 -17.46
N LEU A 12 2.39 17.48 -18.45
CA LEU A 12 1.92 17.74 -19.82
C LEU A 12 0.99 16.65 -20.32
N MET A 13 -0.28 17.00 -20.53
CA MET A 13 -1.23 16.19 -21.28
C MET A 13 -1.15 16.48 -22.79
N VAL A 14 -0.99 15.41 -23.58
CA VAL A 14 -0.95 15.43 -25.05
C VAL A 14 -1.96 14.42 -25.59
N GLN A 15 -2.78 14.85 -26.54
CA GLN A 15 -3.66 13.96 -27.29
C GLN A 15 -3.14 13.76 -28.69
N VAL A 16 -3.04 12.51 -29.12
CA VAL A 16 -2.54 12.12 -30.44
C VAL A 16 -3.62 11.39 -31.20
N SER A 17 -3.76 11.74 -32.48
CA SER A 17 -4.75 11.20 -33.39
C SER A 17 -4.09 10.82 -34.71
N TYR A 18 -4.10 9.52 -35.01
CA TYR A 18 -3.68 9.00 -36.31
C TYR A 18 -4.88 8.86 -37.25
N LYS A 19 -4.84 9.57 -38.39
CA LYS A 19 -5.80 9.50 -39.49
C LYS A 19 -5.21 8.62 -40.61
N LYS A 20 -5.79 7.43 -40.78
CA LYS A 20 -5.33 6.43 -41.77
C LYS A 20 -5.44 6.90 -43.22
N GLU A 21 -6.52 7.61 -43.56
CA GLU A 21 -6.82 8.06 -44.94
C GLU A 21 -5.77 9.04 -45.47
N ALA A 22 -5.40 10.02 -44.65
CA ALA A 22 -4.41 11.04 -44.99
C ALA A 22 -3.00 10.66 -44.53
N ASN A 23 -2.80 9.45 -44.01
CA ASN A 23 -1.57 9.00 -43.36
C ASN A 23 -0.92 10.09 -42.48
N SER A 24 -1.73 10.68 -41.58
CA SER A 24 -1.30 11.82 -40.78
C SER A 24 -1.40 11.53 -39.29
N LEU A 25 -0.32 11.83 -38.58
CA LEU A 25 -0.24 11.79 -37.13
C LEU A 25 -0.37 13.23 -36.63
N ASN A 26 -1.48 13.51 -35.96
CA ASN A 26 -1.77 14.85 -35.46
C ASN A 26 -1.74 14.81 -33.94
N TYR A 27 -1.11 15.80 -33.30
CA TYR A 27 -1.11 15.88 -31.84
C TYR A 27 -1.45 17.28 -31.35
N SER A 28 -2.02 17.35 -30.16
CA SER A 28 -2.43 18.59 -29.49
C SER A 28 -2.07 18.51 -28.01
N SER A 29 -1.77 19.65 -27.39
CA SER A 29 -1.42 19.71 -25.97
C SER A 29 -2.40 20.58 -25.21
N HIS A 30 -2.49 20.41 -23.90
CA HIS A 30 -3.37 21.22 -23.06
C HIS A 30 -2.88 22.67 -22.87
N ARG A 31 -1.57 22.91 -23.02
CA ARG A 31 -0.90 24.22 -22.93
C ARG A 31 0.14 24.40 -24.02
N LYS A 32 0.69 25.61 -24.14
CA LYS A 32 1.83 25.90 -25.02
C LYS A 32 3.05 25.08 -24.59
N LEU A 33 3.65 24.38 -25.56
CA LEU A 33 4.87 23.62 -25.39
C LEU A 33 6.09 24.55 -25.49
N SER A 34 7.05 24.39 -24.58
CA SER A 34 8.41 24.88 -24.81
C SER A 34 9.09 24.07 -25.92
N PHE A 35 10.18 24.61 -26.48
CA PHE A 35 10.91 23.92 -27.54
C PHE A 35 11.46 22.56 -27.07
N GLY A 36 12.06 22.50 -25.88
CA GLY A 36 12.58 21.24 -25.32
C GLY A 36 11.49 20.20 -25.08
N GLU A 37 10.36 20.61 -24.49
CA GLU A 37 9.19 19.74 -24.30
C GLU A 37 8.66 19.20 -25.64
N ARG A 38 8.59 20.08 -26.64
CA ARG A 38 8.14 19.71 -27.98
C ARG A 38 9.03 18.62 -28.58
N VAL A 39 10.35 18.78 -28.54
CA VAL A 39 11.30 17.78 -29.08
C VAL A 39 11.10 16.42 -28.41
N ILE A 40 10.98 16.40 -27.08
CA ILE A 40 10.79 15.17 -26.30
C ILE A 40 9.46 14.48 -26.68
N VAL A 41 8.38 15.26 -26.72
CA VAL A 41 7.05 14.75 -27.10
C VAL A 41 7.08 14.21 -28.52
N GLU A 42 7.58 14.98 -29.48
CA GLU A 42 7.63 14.57 -30.89
C GLU A 42 8.46 13.30 -31.08
N GLN A 43 9.64 13.21 -30.44
CA GLN A 43 10.47 12.01 -30.47
C GLN A 43 9.75 10.81 -29.86
N TYR A 44 9.07 10.98 -28.73
CA TYR A 44 8.28 9.92 -28.10
C TYR A 44 7.16 9.42 -29.03
N LEU A 45 6.43 10.34 -29.67
CA LEU A 45 5.34 10.02 -30.58
C LEU A 45 5.82 9.26 -31.82
N LEU A 46 6.92 9.69 -32.41
CA LEU A 46 7.50 9.02 -33.57
C LEU A 46 8.05 7.63 -33.20
N THR A 47 8.72 7.52 -32.05
CA THR A 47 9.34 6.24 -31.65
C THR A 47 8.30 5.22 -31.19
N ASN A 48 7.27 5.64 -30.44
CA ASN A 48 6.34 4.71 -29.78
C ASN A 48 4.97 4.62 -30.43
N ILE A 49 4.45 5.70 -31.02
CA ILE A 49 3.11 5.72 -31.64
C ILE A 49 3.21 5.48 -33.14
N ALA A 50 4.10 6.18 -33.84
CA ALA A 50 4.18 6.06 -35.30
C ALA A 50 4.56 4.64 -35.75
N VAL A 51 5.43 3.94 -35.00
CA VAL A 51 5.79 2.53 -35.25
C VAL A 51 4.60 1.58 -35.14
N LYS A 52 3.62 1.88 -34.27
CA LYS A 52 2.39 1.08 -34.11
C LYS A 52 1.37 1.32 -35.22
N THR A 53 1.64 2.26 -36.12
CA THR A 53 0.72 2.67 -37.19
C THR A 53 1.34 2.47 -38.56
N ASP A 54 0.56 2.71 -39.62
CA ASP A 54 1.06 2.65 -41.00
C ASP A 54 1.88 3.90 -41.40
N TYR A 55 2.19 4.78 -40.44
CA TYR A 55 2.86 6.06 -40.65
C TYR A 55 4.16 5.93 -41.45
N TYR A 56 5.00 4.94 -41.12
CA TYR A 56 6.25 4.67 -41.86
C TYR A 56 6.07 3.79 -43.11
N LYS A 57 4.88 3.21 -43.32
CA LYS A 57 4.63 2.25 -44.42
C LYS A 57 4.03 2.90 -45.66
N LYS A 58 3.42 4.08 -45.52
CA LYS A 58 2.76 4.82 -46.61
C LYS A 58 3.39 6.20 -46.76
N HIS A 59 3.46 6.70 -47.99
CA HIS A 59 3.91 8.06 -48.30
C HIS A 59 2.81 8.83 -49.06
N PRO A 60 2.62 10.13 -48.80
CA PRO A 60 3.33 10.97 -47.81
C PRO A 60 2.87 10.68 -46.38
N ALA A 61 3.77 10.90 -45.41
CA ALA A 61 3.48 10.80 -43.98
C ALA A 61 3.53 12.21 -43.38
N LEU A 62 2.42 12.67 -42.79
CA LEU A 62 2.33 14.03 -42.26
C LEU A 62 2.30 14.00 -40.73
N PHE A 63 3.18 14.78 -40.10
CA PHE A 63 3.19 14.93 -38.64
C PHE A 63 2.92 16.38 -38.27
N ASN A 64 1.76 16.63 -37.66
CA ASN A 64 1.26 17.97 -37.44
C ASN A 64 0.95 18.22 -35.96
N TYR A 65 1.41 19.36 -35.48
CA TYR A 65 0.96 19.92 -34.21
C TYR A 65 -0.29 20.79 -34.44
N LEU A 66 -1.41 20.40 -33.87
CA LEU A 66 -2.70 21.09 -33.99
C LEU A 66 -2.87 22.25 -32.98
N GLY A 67 -1.88 22.48 -32.12
CA GLY A 67 -1.94 23.54 -31.12
C GLY A 67 -2.59 23.11 -29.80
N ILE A 68 -3.16 24.10 -29.11
CA ILE A 68 -3.68 23.97 -27.75
C ILE A 68 -5.13 23.48 -27.79
N ASN A 69 -5.42 22.39 -27.08
CA ASN A 69 -6.76 21.87 -26.89
C ASN A 69 -7.19 22.03 -25.43
N SER A 70 -8.07 23.00 -25.17
CA SER A 70 -8.56 23.34 -23.83
C SER A 70 -9.36 22.23 -23.16
N LYS A 71 -9.88 21.25 -23.91
CA LYS A 71 -10.56 20.08 -23.33
C LYS A 71 -9.60 19.20 -22.52
N LEU A 72 -8.33 19.15 -22.93
CA LEU A 72 -7.31 18.37 -22.22
C LEU A 72 -7.01 18.89 -20.82
N ASN A 73 -7.30 20.16 -20.52
CA ASN A 73 -7.21 20.68 -19.14
C ASN A 73 -8.22 20.00 -18.22
N LYS A 74 -9.43 19.73 -18.71
CA LYS A 74 -10.45 19.02 -17.93
C LYS A 74 -10.01 17.59 -17.66
N ASP A 75 -9.53 16.91 -18.70
CA ASP A 75 -9.03 15.53 -18.60
C ASP A 75 -7.81 15.44 -17.66
N LEU A 76 -6.92 16.42 -17.70
CA LEU A 76 -5.77 16.54 -16.81
C LEU A 76 -6.21 16.71 -15.34
N ASN A 77 -7.15 17.62 -15.09
CA ASN A 77 -7.68 17.85 -13.74
C ASN A 77 -8.38 16.60 -13.18
N GLU A 78 -9.16 15.89 -14.00
CA GLU A 78 -9.77 14.62 -13.60
C GLU A 78 -8.72 13.56 -13.28
N PHE A 79 -7.65 13.48 -14.08
CA PHE A 79 -6.54 12.57 -13.83
C PHE A 79 -5.84 12.88 -12.50
N HIS A 80 -5.54 14.15 -12.23
CA HIS A 80 -4.97 14.56 -10.93
C HIS A 80 -5.89 14.25 -9.77
N LEU A 81 -7.20 14.54 -9.91
CA LEU A 81 -8.18 14.25 -8.85
C LEU A 81 -8.20 12.76 -8.52
N LYS A 82 -8.27 11.89 -9.53
CA LYS A 82 -8.26 10.43 -9.35
C LYS A 82 -6.97 9.96 -8.67
N ASN A 83 -5.82 10.49 -9.06
CA ASN A 83 -4.54 10.15 -8.44
C ASN A 83 -4.43 10.64 -7.00
N THR A 84 -4.92 11.85 -6.70
CA THR A 84 -4.94 12.38 -5.33
C THR A 84 -5.84 11.54 -4.43
N ILE A 85 -7.03 11.16 -4.90
CA ILE A 85 -7.94 10.27 -4.16
C ILE A 85 -7.28 8.92 -3.91
N LYS A 86 -6.59 8.36 -4.91
CA LYS A 86 -5.87 7.09 -4.74
C LYS A 86 -4.77 7.20 -3.68
N LYS A 87 -3.94 8.24 -3.74
CA LYS A 87 -2.89 8.51 -2.74
C LYS A 87 -3.45 8.71 -1.34
N LEU A 88 -4.58 9.40 -1.21
CA LEU A 88 -5.26 9.59 0.08
C LEU A 88 -5.72 8.24 0.65
N LYS A 89 -6.37 7.39 -0.17
CA LYS A 89 -6.76 6.04 0.25
C LYS A 89 -5.57 5.19 0.70
N GLU A 90 -4.47 5.23 -0.04
CA GLU A 90 -3.24 4.52 0.32
C GLU A 90 -2.69 4.98 1.68
N LYS A 91 -2.67 6.30 1.91
CA LYS A 91 -2.25 6.86 3.21
C LYS A 91 -3.20 6.51 4.35
N ASP A 92 -4.51 6.51 4.11
CA ASP A 92 -5.51 6.11 5.11
C ASP A 92 -5.34 4.64 5.50
N THR A 93 -5.09 3.76 4.52
CA THR A 93 -4.80 2.34 4.80
C THR A 93 -3.50 2.17 5.58
N GLU A 94 -2.45 2.92 5.24
CA GLU A 94 -1.18 2.89 5.97
C GLU A 94 -1.35 3.37 7.42
N ALA A 95 -2.11 4.44 7.64
CA ALA A 95 -2.42 4.93 8.98
C ALA A 95 -3.22 3.91 9.80
N ALA A 96 -4.23 3.27 9.20
CA ALA A 96 -5.01 2.23 9.85
C ALA A 96 -4.15 1.03 10.26
N ASP A 97 -3.23 0.61 9.39
CA ASP A 97 -2.29 -0.48 9.66
C ASP A 97 -1.31 -0.12 10.79
N LEU A 98 -0.81 1.11 10.84
CA LEU A 98 0.05 1.59 11.92
C LEU A 98 -0.68 1.58 13.26
N VAL A 99 -1.93 2.07 13.31
CA VAL A 99 -2.76 2.03 14.52
C VAL A 99 -3.00 0.59 14.96
N LYS A 100 -3.33 -0.31 14.04
CA LYS A 100 -3.54 -1.73 14.35
C LYS A 100 -2.27 -2.39 14.90
N ARG A 101 -1.09 -2.08 14.34
CA ARG A 101 0.19 -2.56 14.85
C ARG A 101 0.46 -2.05 16.27
N LEU A 102 0.16 -0.77 16.53
CA LEU A 102 0.32 -0.18 17.85
C LEU A 102 -0.61 -0.84 18.88
N ILE A 103 -1.88 -1.07 18.54
CA ILE A 103 -2.84 -1.79 19.39
C ILE A 103 -2.32 -3.20 19.68
N ASN A 104 -1.91 -3.95 18.65
CA ASN A 104 -1.40 -5.30 18.83
C ASN A 104 -0.15 -5.34 19.72
N LYS A 105 0.79 -4.41 19.54
CA LYS A 105 1.98 -4.30 20.39
C LYS A 105 1.61 -4.00 21.84
N SER A 106 0.72 -3.04 22.07
CA SER A 106 0.26 -2.70 23.43
C SER A 106 -0.47 -3.87 24.10
N MET A 107 -1.32 -4.58 23.36
CA MET A 107 -2.04 -5.76 23.88
C MET A 107 -1.08 -6.91 24.16
N ALA A 108 -0.13 -7.20 23.27
CA ALA A 108 0.90 -8.21 23.51
C ALA A 108 1.71 -7.89 24.79
N SER A 109 2.14 -6.63 24.97
CA SER A 109 2.82 -6.21 26.20
C SER A 109 1.95 -6.40 27.45
N TYR A 110 0.68 -6.00 27.38
CA TYR A 110 -0.28 -6.15 28.48
C TYR A 110 -0.45 -7.63 28.88
N TYR A 111 -0.69 -8.51 27.92
CA TYR A 111 -0.87 -9.93 28.22
C TYR A 111 0.43 -10.57 28.72
N PHE A 112 1.58 -10.17 28.20
CA PHE A 112 2.88 -10.65 28.69
C PHE A 112 3.11 -10.28 30.15
N GLU A 113 2.82 -9.04 30.54
CA GLU A 113 2.90 -8.59 31.93
C GLU A 113 1.94 -9.37 32.84
N ARG A 114 0.71 -9.62 32.39
CA ARG A 114 -0.28 -10.43 33.13
C ARG A 114 0.14 -11.88 33.29
N ILE A 115 0.79 -12.48 32.29
CA ILE A 115 1.36 -13.83 32.40
C ILE A 115 2.43 -13.84 33.50
N GLY A 116 3.37 -12.87 33.46
CA GLY A 116 4.42 -12.74 34.47
C GLY A 116 3.87 -12.59 35.89
N ASN A 117 2.89 -11.71 36.07
CA ASN A 117 2.23 -11.51 37.37
C ASN A 117 1.52 -12.78 37.86
N THR A 118 0.85 -13.52 36.97
CA THR A 118 0.17 -14.77 37.33
C THR A 118 1.16 -15.85 37.77
N ILE A 119 2.34 -15.92 37.14
CA ILE A 119 3.41 -16.85 37.55
C ILE A 119 3.93 -16.51 38.95
N LEU A 120 4.07 -15.22 39.27
CA LEU A 120 4.44 -14.78 40.62
C LEU A 120 3.35 -15.14 41.65
N GLU A 121 2.07 -14.94 41.33
CA GLU A 121 0.93 -15.35 42.16
C GLU A 121 0.97 -16.86 42.46
N ILE A 122 1.20 -17.69 41.43
CA ILE A 122 1.36 -19.14 41.58
C ILE A 122 2.52 -19.46 42.54
N ARG A 123 3.67 -18.79 42.36
CA ARG A 123 4.87 -19.05 43.19
C ARG A 123 4.64 -18.75 44.66
N GLU A 124 3.88 -17.70 44.98
CA GLU A 124 3.51 -17.40 46.37
C GLU A 124 2.49 -18.42 46.90
N ALA A 125 1.50 -18.82 46.09
CA ALA A 125 0.53 -19.85 46.48
C ALA A 125 1.17 -21.21 46.78
N VAL A 126 2.26 -21.57 46.09
CA VAL A 126 3.03 -22.81 46.38
C VAL A 126 3.62 -22.83 47.77
N LYS A 127 3.97 -21.66 48.34
CA LYS A 127 4.59 -21.56 49.66
C LYS A 127 3.58 -21.68 50.80
N GLU A 128 2.28 -21.57 50.53
CA GLU A 128 1.25 -21.60 51.57
C GLU A 128 0.80 -23.03 51.92
N PRO A 129 0.57 -23.34 53.22
CA PRO A 129 0.23 -24.69 53.69
C PRO A 129 -1.17 -25.21 53.24
N LEU A 130 -2.00 -24.38 52.59
CA LEU A 130 -3.33 -24.75 52.04
C LEU A 130 -3.34 -24.87 50.50
N TYR A 131 -2.21 -25.33 49.98
CA TYR A 131 -1.77 -25.44 48.60
C TYR A 131 -2.76 -25.96 47.53
N ASN A 132 -3.71 -26.85 47.87
CA ASN A 132 -4.37 -27.70 46.86
C ASN A 132 -5.68 -27.20 46.23
N LYS A 133 -6.30 -26.10 46.69
CA LYS A 133 -7.67 -25.77 46.24
C LYS A 133 -7.81 -24.84 45.03
N ASN A 134 -6.76 -24.13 44.61
CA ASN A 134 -6.87 -23.05 43.61
C ASN A 134 -5.92 -23.19 42.40
N MET A 135 -5.14 -24.27 42.27
CA MET A 135 -4.14 -24.38 41.20
C MET A 135 -4.73 -24.55 39.80
N GLU A 136 -5.83 -25.28 39.64
CA GLU A 136 -6.55 -25.39 38.36
C GLU A 136 -7.05 -24.03 37.84
N ILE A 137 -7.40 -23.11 38.74
CA ILE A 137 -7.84 -21.75 38.39
C ILE A 137 -6.66 -20.97 37.80
N TYR A 138 -5.48 -21.07 38.41
CA TYR A 138 -4.27 -20.44 37.90
C TYR A 138 -3.83 -21.03 36.56
N GLU A 139 -3.91 -22.36 36.42
CA GLU A 139 -3.58 -23.05 35.17
C GLU A 139 -4.48 -22.57 34.01
N SER A 140 -5.79 -22.54 34.24
CA SER A 140 -6.78 -22.05 33.27
C SER A 140 -6.57 -20.58 32.91
N LYS A 141 -6.34 -19.73 33.92
CA LYS A 141 -6.04 -18.30 33.74
C LYS A 141 -4.77 -18.11 32.89
N LEU A 142 -3.72 -18.88 33.15
CA LEU A 142 -2.46 -18.78 32.41
C LEU A 142 -2.64 -19.21 30.94
N LYS A 143 -3.35 -20.32 30.69
CA LYS A 143 -3.66 -20.77 29.31
C LYS A 143 -4.41 -19.69 28.52
N GLN A 144 -5.45 -19.10 29.12
CA GLN A 144 -6.21 -18.02 28.49
C GLN A 144 -5.35 -16.79 28.18
N LEU A 145 -4.45 -16.41 29.09
CA LEU A 145 -3.55 -15.28 28.87
C LEU A 145 -2.52 -15.54 27.77
N VAL A 146 -2.02 -16.78 27.67
CA VAL A 146 -1.11 -17.21 26.60
C VAL A 146 -1.81 -17.20 25.24
N ASP A 147 -3.04 -17.71 25.17
CA ASP A 147 -3.83 -17.68 23.94
C ASP A 147 -4.11 -16.23 23.51
N ALA A 148 -4.50 -15.37 24.46
CA ALA A 148 -4.73 -13.95 24.20
C ALA A 148 -3.46 -13.22 23.73
N TYR A 149 -2.31 -13.48 24.38
CA TYR A 149 -1.02 -12.96 23.92
C TYR A 149 -0.70 -13.40 22.48
N ASN A 150 -0.93 -14.68 22.18
CA ASN A 150 -0.69 -15.25 20.85
C ASN A 150 -1.63 -14.69 19.79
N VAL A 151 -2.80 -14.13 20.11
CA VAL A 151 -3.63 -13.42 19.11
C VAL A 151 -2.95 -12.12 18.65
N HIS A 152 -2.22 -11.45 19.55
CA HIS A 152 -1.69 -10.11 19.32
C HIS A 152 -0.17 -10.05 19.05
N SER A 153 0.57 -11.11 19.38
CA SER A 153 2.02 -11.21 19.18
C SER A 153 2.40 -11.97 17.90
N VAL A 154 3.53 -11.59 17.30
CA VAL A 154 4.18 -12.35 16.21
C VAL A 154 4.95 -13.54 16.80
N ASP A 155 5.65 -13.29 17.91
CA ASP A 155 6.41 -14.30 18.63
C ASP A 155 5.46 -15.14 19.47
N LYS A 156 5.14 -16.35 18.99
CA LYS A 156 4.23 -17.25 19.69
C LYS A 156 4.95 -17.91 20.86
N VAL A 157 4.26 -18.00 21.98
CA VAL A 157 4.74 -18.70 23.17
C VAL A 157 3.75 -19.80 23.54
N THR A 158 4.25 -20.89 24.10
CA THR A 158 3.42 -21.99 24.58
C THR A 158 3.42 -21.99 26.10
N TYR A 159 2.32 -22.43 26.69
CA TYR A 159 2.20 -22.60 28.14
C TYR A 159 3.42 -23.34 28.73
N GLN A 160 3.87 -24.42 28.08
CA GLN A 160 5.01 -25.25 28.51
C GLN A 160 6.36 -24.52 28.54
N ASN A 161 6.53 -23.48 27.72
CA ASN A 161 7.77 -22.72 27.62
C ASN A 161 7.84 -21.58 28.64
N ILE A 162 6.68 -21.09 29.11
CA ILE A 162 6.60 -19.90 29.95
C ILE A 162 6.52 -20.27 31.43
N VAL A 163 5.99 -21.46 31.75
CA VAL A 163 5.96 -21.98 33.13
C VAL A 163 7.35 -22.47 33.54
N PRO A 164 7.96 -21.91 34.62
CA PRO A 164 9.21 -22.40 35.18
C PRO A 164 9.14 -23.88 35.57
N THR A 165 10.23 -24.63 35.38
CA THR A 165 10.29 -26.08 35.64
C THR A 165 9.87 -26.46 37.06
N GLU A 166 10.22 -25.64 38.05
CA GLU A 166 9.81 -25.82 39.45
C GLU A 166 8.28 -25.77 39.65
N LEU A 167 7.55 -24.99 38.85
CA LEU A 167 6.10 -24.85 38.95
C LEU A 167 5.32 -25.88 38.12
N LYS A 168 5.99 -26.65 37.25
CA LYS A 168 5.33 -27.66 36.40
C LYS A 168 4.80 -28.87 37.16
N TYR A 169 5.32 -29.13 38.36
CA TYR A 169 4.85 -30.23 39.22
C TYR A 169 3.66 -29.80 40.09
N HIS A 170 3.31 -28.53 40.00
CA HIS A 170 2.36 -27.83 40.87
C HIS A 170 1.10 -27.39 40.12
N LEU A 171 1.15 -27.40 38.79
CA LEU A 171 0.10 -27.06 37.82
C LEU A 171 -0.13 -28.27 36.91
#